data_AF-A0A6P1BYR3-F1
#
_entry.id   AF-A0A6P1BYR3-F1
#
_cell.length_a   1.000
_cell.length_b   1.000
_cell.length_c   1.000
_cell.angle_alpha   90.00
_cell.angle_beta   90.00
_cell.angle_gamma   90.00
#
_symmetry.space_group_name_H-M   'P 1'
#
loop_
_entity.id
_entity.type
_entity.pdbx_description
1 polymer ?
#
loop_
_entity_poly.entity_id
_entity_poly.type
_entity_poly.pdbx_seq_one_letter_code
_entity_poly.pdbx_strand_id
1 'polypeptide(L)'
;GLAGLWLAWRFAGETTRHQQHRLDLPGQLAAIAALGTLAGALIEGGALGWGSSFVVAGFVLAAIFAVLFVWREARAEQPMLPLSLFSRRMFALTSIVGLLVNIAFYGLIFVLSLYFQQVNGLSAFATGLAFVPMLGAVLPANLIAPHVAERIGAPRTIALGAALSAAGCLALLLIGAGTGYPAICLQLLAISGGLGLLVPPLTSTLLGSAEPQHAGIAAGVLNATRQTGSVLGVALFGSMVSRSAAFIAGLHAALGISAAVLLAAAALIWIGASSQAR
;
A
#
# COMPACT_ATOMS: atom_id res chain seq x y z
N GLY A 1 20.16 -3.09 -15.11
CA GLY A 1 21.10 -2.32 -14.27
C GLY A 1 21.93 -1.37 -15.10
N LEU A 2 23.02 -1.84 -15.72
CA LEU A 2 23.97 -1.02 -16.47
C LEU A 2 23.37 -0.29 -17.68
N ALA A 3 22.53 -0.96 -18.47
CA ALA A 3 21.83 -0.32 -19.60
C ALA A 3 20.90 0.82 -19.15
N GLY A 4 20.30 0.71 -17.96
CA GLY A 4 19.46 1.76 -17.38
C GLY A 4 20.28 2.96 -16.90
N LEU A 5 21.45 2.71 -16.29
CA LEU A 5 22.40 3.76 -15.92
C LEU A 5 22.95 4.49 -17.15
N TRP A 6 23.25 3.75 -18.21
CA TRP A 6 23.70 4.34 -19.48
C TRP A 6 22.63 5.20 -20.15
N LEU A 7 21.38 4.71 -20.19
CA LEU A 7 20.24 5.48 -20.71
C LEU A 7 19.98 6.74 -19.87
N ALA A 8 20.03 6.65 -18.54
CA ALA A 8 19.88 7.80 -17.66
C ALA A 8 21.02 8.82 -17.89
N TRP A 9 22.27 8.38 -17.95
CA TRP A 9 23.40 9.26 -18.21
C TRP A 9 23.32 9.94 -19.58
N ARG A 10 22.81 9.25 -20.60
CA ARG A 10 22.74 9.75 -21.97
C ARG A 10 21.54 10.66 -22.24
N PHE A 11 20.41 10.44 -21.55
CA PHE A 11 19.14 11.08 -21.87
C PHE A 11 18.50 11.86 -20.71
N ALA A 12 18.97 11.72 -19.46
CA ALA A 12 18.45 12.54 -18.35
C ALA A 12 19.03 13.96 -18.45
N GLY A 13 18.16 14.93 -18.72
CA GLY A 13 18.50 16.35 -18.62
C GLY A 13 18.66 16.78 -17.16
N GLU A 14 19.55 17.73 -16.92
CA GLU A 14 19.75 18.34 -15.61
C GLU A 14 18.42 18.95 -15.11
N THR A 15 17.82 18.38 -14.08
CA THR A 15 16.64 18.98 -13.44
C THR A 15 17.07 20.29 -12.78
N THR A 16 16.32 21.36 -13.01
CA THR A 16 16.56 22.68 -12.41
C THR A 16 16.65 22.55 -10.90
N ARG A 17 17.85 22.72 -10.35
CA ARG A 17 18.13 22.62 -8.91
C ARG A 17 17.44 23.79 -8.20
N HIS A 18 16.20 23.59 -7.73
CA HIS A 18 15.56 24.54 -6.83
C HIS A 18 16.36 24.64 -5.53
N GLN A 19 16.46 25.87 -5.03
CA GLN A 19 17.32 26.28 -3.92
C GLN A 19 17.26 25.33 -2.73
N GLN A 20 18.41 25.17 -2.06
CA GLN A 20 18.67 24.29 -0.91
C GLN A 20 17.51 24.26 0.09
N HIS A 21 16.61 23.28 -0.04
CA HIS A 21 15.73 22.88 1.07
C HIS A 21 16.63 22.35 2.18
N ARG A 22 16.59 23.01 3.35
CA ARG A 22 17.27 22.49 4.52
C ARG A 22 16.58 21.18 4.92
N LEU A 23 17.37 20.16 5.27
CA LEU A 23 16.83 18.90 5.76
C LEU A 23 16.06 19.15 7.07
N ASP A 24 14.76 18.86 7.08
CA ASP A 24 13.96 18.82 8.29
C ASP A 24 14.24 17.52 9.07
N LEU A 25 15.42 17.47 9.69
CA LEU A 25 15.87 16.36 10.53
C LEU A 25 14.89 16.05 11.68
N PRO A 26 14.37 17.04 12.44
CA PRO A 26 13.42 16.77 13.51
C PRO A 26 12.12 16.12 13.02
N GLY A 27 11.53 16.62 11.93
CA GLY A 27 10.34 16.01 11.34
C GLY A 27 10.61 14.59 10.85
N GLN A 28 11.75 14.36 10.21
CA GLN A 28 12.10 13.03 9.67
C GLN A 28 12.28 12.02 10.80
N LEU A 29 12.97 12.41 11.88
CA LEU A 29 13.14 11.57 13.06
C LEU A 29 11.79 11.28 13.74
N ALA A 30 10.89 12.26 13.84
CA ALA A 30 9.55 12.04 14.37
C ALA A 30 8.75 11.07 13.51
N ALA A 31 8.78 11.19 12.18
CA ALA A 31 8.12 10.27 11.27
C ALA A 31 8.68 8.84 11.36
N ILE A 32 10.01 8.70 11.39
CA ILE A 32 10.69 7.41 11.56
C ILE A 32 10.30 6.77 12.89
N ALA A 33 10.33 7.55 13.98
CA ALA A 33 9.96 7.07 15.30
C ALA A 33 8.48 6.67 15.37
N ALA A 34 7.57 7.45 14.78
CA ALA A 34 6.15 7.14 14.72
C ALA A 34 5.89 5.82 13.98
N LEU A 35 6.45 5.66 12.78
CA LEU A 35 6.28 4.46 11.98
C LEU A 35 6.96 3.24 12.60
N GLY A 36 8.17 3.41 13.14
CA GLY A 36 8.93 2.34 13.78
C GLY A 36 8.24 1.80 15.04
N THR A 37 7.75 2.70 15.91
CA THR A 37 7.00 2.30 17.12
C THR A 37 5.65 1.70 16.77
N LEU A 38 4.95 2.22 15.75
CA LEU A 38 3.68 1.66 15.29
C LEU A 38 3.85 0.25 14.73
N ALA A 39 4.82 0.06 13.83
CA ALA A 39 5.12 -1.24 13.23
C ALA A 39 5.59 -2.25 14.30
N GLY A 40 6.45 -1.81 15.22
CA GLY A 40 6.91 -2.62 16.35
C GLY A 40 5.75 -3.06 17.25
N ALA A 41 4.87 -2.14 17.63
CA ALA A 41 3.69 -2.45 18.44
C ALA A 41 2.74 -3.44 17.74
N LEU A 42 2.55 -3.31 16.43
CA LEU A 42 1.75 -4.25 15.63
C LEU A 42 2.37 -5.65 15.59
N ILE A 43 3.68 -5.76 15.34
CA ILE A 43 4.40 -7.04 15.29
C ILE A 43 4.35 -7.73 16.66
N GLU A 44 4.75 -7.02 17.70
CA GLU A 44 4.81 -7.53 19.06
C GLU A 44 3.42 -7.81 19.65
N GLY A 45 2.38 -7.12 19.17
CA GLY A 45 0.98 -7.37 19.53
C GLY A 45 0.54 -8.81 19.24
N GLY A 46 1.05 -9.43 18.18
CA GLY A 46 0.78 -10.84 17.86
C GLY A 46 1.47 -11.81 18.81
N ALA A 47 2.71 -11.52 19.19
CA ALA A 47 3.53 -12.39 20.04
C ALA A 47 3.21 -12.22 21.54
N LEU A 48 3.31 -10.99 22.04
CA LEU A 48 3.15 -10.63 23.46
C LEU A 48 1.69 -10.39 23.87
N GLY A 49 0.80 -10.21 22.90
CA GLY A 49 -0.60 -9.88 23.11
C GLY A 49 -0.87 -8.38 23.16
N TRP A 50 -2.04 -8.01 22.62
CA TRP A 50 -2.49 -6.63 22.45
C TRP A 50 -2.65 -5.82 23.76
N GLY A 51 -2.84 -6.52 24.89
CA GLY A 51 -2.98 -5.89 26.22
C GLY A 51 -1.67 -5.71 26.98
N SER A 52 -0.53 -6.15 26.44
CA SER A 52 0.76 -6.02 27.15
C SER A 52 1.15 -4.56 27.31
N SER A 53 1.71 -4.19 28.47
CA SER A 53 2.14 -2.81 28.75
C SER A 53 3.16 -2.32 27.72
N PHE A 54 3.99 -3.20 27.18
CA PHE A 54 4.97 -2.87 26.14
C PHE A 54 4.29 -2.50 24.81
N VAL A 55 3.30 -3.28 24.36
CA VAL A 55 2.56 -3.02 23.12
C VAL A 55 1.74 -1.74 23.23
N VAL A 56 1.04 -1.54 24.35
CA VAL A 56 0.27 -0.32 24.61
C VAL A 56 1.19 0.91 24.65
N ALA A 57 2.35 0.83 25.33
CA ALA A 57 3.34 1.90 25.33
C ALA A 57 3.84 2.21 23.91
N GLY A 58 4.06 1.18 23.08
CA GLY A 58 4.42 1.35 21.68
C GLY A 58 3.37 2.13 20.88
N PHE A 59 2.08 1.80 21.02
CA PHE A 59 1.00 2.56 20.37
C PHE A 59 0.89 4.00 20.87
N VAL A 60 1.05 4.22 22.17
CA VAL A 60 1.05 5.57 22.75
C VAL A 60 2.21 6.40 22.21
N LEU A 61 3.42 5.83 22.16
CA LEU A 61 4.60 6.50 21.58
C LEU A 61 4.40 6.80 20.10
N ALA A 62 3.83 5.87 19.33
CA ALA A 62 3.51 6.09 17.92
C ALA A 62 2.56 7.28 17.74
N ALA A 63 1.51 7.37 18.55
CA ALA A 63 0.58 8.49 18.52
C ALA A 63 1.25 9.82 18.89
N ILE A 64 2.10 9.82 19.92
CA ILE A 64 2.86 11.02 20.34
C ILE A 64 3.78 11.50 19.21
N PHE A 65 4.56 10.61 18.60
CA PHE A 65 5.47 10.97 17.51
C PHE A 65 4.72 11.40 16.24
N ALA A 66 3.58 10.78 15.92
CA ALA A 66 2.74 11.21 14.82
C ALA A 66 2.17 12.62 15.03
N VAL A 67 1.69 12.93 16.25
CA VAL A 67 1.23 14.28 16.60
C VAL A 67 2.38 15.28 16.53
N LEU A 68 3.55 14.93 17.04
CA LEU A 68 4.74 15.78 16.99
C LEU A 68 5.17 16.07 15.54
N PHE A 69 5.11 15.05 14.67
CA PHE A 69 5.38 15.20 13.24
C PHE A 69 4.40 16.18 12.60
N VAL A 70 3.09 15.96 12.74
CA VAL A 70 2.07 16.85 12.16
C VAL A 70 2.18 18.27 12.70
N TRP A 71 2.45 18.42 14.00
CA TRP A 71 2.63 19.72 14.64
C TRP A 71 3.86 20.47 14.12
N ARG A 72 4.98 19.76 13.91
CA ARG A 72 6.19 20.33 13.31
C ARG A 72 5.93 20.74 11.87
N GLU A 73 5.30 19.88 11.11
CA GLU A 73 5.01 20.11 9.70
C GLU A 73 4.09 21.31 9.47
N ALA A 74 3.12 21.51 10.37
CA ALA A 74 2.21 22.65 10.32
C ALA A 74 2.88 23.99 10.69
N ARG A 75 4.05 23.97 11.34
CA ARG A 75 4.74 25.17 11.86
C ARG A 75 6.11 25.43 11.22
N ALA A 76 6.65 24.49 10.45
CA ALA A 76 7.96 24.63 9.82
C ALA A 76 7.93 25.71 8.72
N GLU A 77 9.00 26.49 8.61
CA GLU A 77 9.16 27.49 7.54
C GLU A 77 9.38 26.83 6.16
N GLN A 78 9.98 25.63 6.14
CA GLN A 78 10.20 24.81 4.95
C GLN A 78 9.75 23.35 5.22
N PRO A 79 8.43 23.09 5.21
CA PRO A 79 7.88 21.76 5.47
C PRO A 79 8.29 20.75 4.39
N MET A 80 8.65 19.53 4.79
CA MET A 80 8.90 18.41 3.86
C MET A 80 7.62 17.91 3.14
N LEU A 81 6.49 18.06 3.82
CA LEU A 81 5.15 17.61 3.47
C LEU A 81 4.21 18.82 3.63
N PRO A 82 4.13 19.70 2.62
CA PRO A 82 3.19 20.82 2.62
C PRO A 82 1.76 20.29 2.75
N LEU A 83 1.18 20.46 3.95
CA LEU A 83 -0.17 19.99 4.29
C LEU A 83 -1.26 20.60 3.40
N SER A 84 -0.97 21.71 2.72
CA SER A 84 -1.81 22.32 1.69
C SER A 84 -2.10 21.37 0.52
N LEU A 85 -1.23 20.40 0.22
CA LEU A 85 -1.52 19.37 -0.79
C LEU A 85 -2.72 18.51 -0.40
N PHE A 86 -2.87 18.19 0.89
CA PHE A 86 -4.00 17.42 1.40
C PHE A 86 -5.30 18.24 1.47
N SER A 87 -5.23 19.57 1.33
CA SER A 87 -6.42 20.39 1.14
C SER A 87 -7.09 20.11 -0.23
N ARG A 88 -6.32 19.61 -1.22
CA ARG A 88 -6.87 19.13 -2.48
C ARG A 88 -7.48 17.75 -2.28
N ARG A 89 -8.81 17.69 -2.33
CA ARG A 89 -9.61 16.48 -2.07
C ARG A 89 -9.11 15.24 -2.84
N MET A 90 -8.83 15.36 -4.14
CA MET A 90 -8.35 14.22 -4.94
C MET A 90 -6.95 13.74 -4.53
N PHE A 91 -6.06 14.65 -4.13
CA PHE A 91 -4.74 14.29 -3.61
C PHE A 91 -4.87 13.52 -2.30
N ALA A 92 -5.71 13.99 -1.36
CA ALA A 92 -5.97 13.30 -0.10
C ALA A 92 -6.62 11.93 -0.32
N LEU A 93 -7.66 11.85 -1.16
CA LEU A 93 -8.36 10.60 -1.48
C LEU A 93 -7.43 9.56 -2.11
N THR A 94 -6.68 9.95 -3.14
CA THR A 94 -5.76 9.03 -3.82
C THR A 94 -4.59 8.62 -2.93
N SER A 95 -4.13 9.49 -2.03
CA SER A 95 -3.13 9.14 -1.01
C SER A 95 -3.67 8.09 -0.03
N ILE A 96 -4.87 8.29 0.53
CA ILE A 96 -5.50 7.34 1.45
C ILE A 96 -5.77 6.00 0.74
N VAL A 97 -6.33 6.03 -0.46
CA VAL A 97 -6.57 4.83 -1.27
C VAL A 97 -5.26 4.10 -1.57
N GLY A 98 -4.20 4.83 -1.91
CA GLY A 98 -2.87 4.27 -2.11
C GLY A 98 -2.34 3.59 -0.85
N LEU A 99 -2.46 4.22 0.31
CA LEU A 99 -2.08 3.63 1.59
C LEU A 99 -2.81 2.30 1.83
N LEU A 100 -4.14 2.33 1.75
CA LEU A 100 -5.01 1.17 1.97
C LEU A 100 -4.70 0.00 1.04
N VAL A 101 -4.50 0.29 -0.25
CA VAL A 101 -4.11 -0.70 -1.25
C VAL A 101 -2.76 -1.32 -0.92
N ASN A 102 -1.76 -0.53 -0.49
CA ASN A 102 -0.43 -1.05 -0.18
C ASN A 102 -0.45 -1.90 1.11
N ILE A 103 -1.25 -1.51 2.12
CA ILE A 103 -1.49 -2.33 3.32
C ILE A 103 -2.03 -3.70 2.93
N ALA A 104 -3.13 -3.73 2.15
CA ALA A 104 -3.75 -4.98 1.73
C ALA A 104 -2.80 -5.84 0.88
N PHE A 105 -2.15 -5.24 -0.12
CA PHE A 105 -1.33 -5.99 -1.08
C PHE A 105 -0.07 -6.59 -0.47
N TYR A 106 0.76 -5.78 0.18
CA TYR A 106 2.04 -6.27 0.72
C TYR A 106 1.84 -7.16 1.94
N GLY A 107 0.84 -6.83 2.78
CA GLY A 107 0.44 -7.72 3.85
C GLY A 107 0.00 -9.08 3.31
N LEU A 108 -0.83 -9.10 2.26
CA LEU A 108 -1.34 -10.36 1.70
C LEU A 108 -0.26 -11.19 1.01
N ILE A 109 0.65 -10.56 0.25
CA ILE A 109 1.83 -11.25 -0.31
C ILE A 109 2.64 -11.91 0.80
N PHE A 110 2.86 -11.20 1.92
CA PHE A 110 3.60 -11.74 3.04
C PHE A 110 2.90 -12.96 3.65
N VAL A 111 1.61 -12.85 3.98
CA VAL A 111 0.85 -13.97 4.55
C VAL A 111 0.76 -15.17 3.59
N LEU A 112 0.51 -14.93 2.31
CA LEU A 112 0.47 -16.00 1.30
C LEU A 112 1.82 -16.69 1.11
N SER A 113 2.92 -15.92 1.20
CA SER A 113 4.27 -16.50 1.19
C SER A 113 4.48 -17.43 2.38
N LEU A 114 4.05 -17.02 3.58
CA LEU A 114 4.09 -17.88 4.76
C LEU A 114 3.17 -19.11 4.61
N TYR A 115 1.98 -18.96 4.02
CA TYR A 115 1.07 -20.09 3.75
C TYR A 115 1.73 -21.12 2.82
N PHE A 116 2.31 -20.66 1.71
CA PHE A 116 2.97 -21.54 0.76
C PHE A 116 4.15 -22.30 1.36
N GLN A 117 4.93 -21.64 2.22
CA GLN A 117 6.09 -22.26 2.85
C GLN A 117 5.74 -23.13 4.06
N GLN A 118 4.96 -22.61 5.00
CA GLN A 118 4.69 -23.28 6.28
C GLN A 118 3.55 -24.29 6.21
N VAL A 119 2.52 -24.04 5.38
CA VAL A 119 1.35 -24.93 5.27
C VAL A 119 1.50 -25.88 4.08
N ASN A 120 1.86 -25.37 2.91
CA ASN A 120 2.03 -26.20 1.71
C ASN A 120 3.43 -26.82 1.58
N GLY A 121 4.37 -26.49 2.47
CA GLY A 121 5.72 -27.06 2.48
C GLY A 121 6.57 -26.69 1.26
N LEU A 122 6.22 -25.62 0.53
CA LEU A 122 6.98 -25.19 -0.63
C LEU A 122 8.32 -24.57 -0.22
N SER A 123 9.36 -24.81 -1.02
CA SER A 123 10.63 -24.09 -0.85
C SER A 123 10.46 -22.60 -1.15
N ALA A 124 11.40 -21.77 -0.69
CA ALA A 124 11.40 -20.33 -1.01
C ALA A 124 11.41 -20.07 -2.52
N PHE A 125 12.15 -20.87 -3.28
CA PHE A 125 12.19 -20.79 -4.74
C PHE A 125 10.84 -21.15 -5.38
N ALA A 126 10.22 -22.25 -4.94
CA ALA A 126 8.90 -22.66 -5.43
C ALA A 126 7.81 -21.66 -5.05
N THR A 127 7.91 -21.04 -3.88
CA THR A 127 7.02 -19.95 -3.45
C THR A 127 7.17 -18.72 -4.35
N GLY A 128 8.40 -18.36 -4.74
CA GLY A 128 8.63 -17.31 -5.72
C GLY A 128 7.98 -17.62 -7.08
N LEU A 129 8.10 -18.88 -7.55
CA LEU A 129 7.43 -19.34 -8.78
C LEU A 129 5.89 -19.29 -8.67
N ALA A 130 5.34 -19.57 -7.49
CA ALA A 130 3.90 -19.46 -7.22
C ALA A 130 3.35 -18.02 -7.35
N PHE A 131 4.22 -17.01 -7.27
CA PHE A 131 3.83 -15.61 -7.51
C PHE A 131 4.00 -15.17 -8.97
N VAL A 132 4.61 -15.96 -9.84
CA VAL A 132 4.84 -15.60 -11.26
C VAL A 132 3.53 -15.32 -12.01
N PRO A 133 2.45 -16.11 -11.86
CA PRO A 133 1.20 -15.81 -12.54
C PRO A 133 0.61 -14.46 -12.12
N MET A 134 0.83 -14.01 -10.87
CA MET A 134 0.40 -12.68 -10.46
C MET A 134 1.04 -11.58 -11.30
N LEU A 135 2.33 -11.70 -11.63
CA LEU A 135 3.01 -10.77 -12.55
C LEU A 135 2.41 -10.85 -13.96
N GLY A 136 2.07 -12.05 -14.41
CA GLY A 136 1.40 -12.29 -15.69
C GLY A 136 0.05 -11.59 -15.83
N ALA A 137 -0.71 -11.42 -14.75
CA ALA A 137 -1.97 -10.66 -14.76
C ALA A 137 -1.77 -9.15 -14.54
N VAL A 138 -0.80 -8.73 -13.73
CA VAL A 138 -0.53 -7.30 -13.45
C VAL A 138 -0.08 -6.57 -14.70
N LEU A 139 0.82 -7.15 -15.49
CA LEU A 139 1.40 -6.50 -16.67
C LEU A 139 0.34 -6.08 -17.71
N PRO A 140 -0.52 -6.98 -18.23
CA PRO A 140 -1.54 -6.60 -19.20
C PRO A 140 -2.56 -5.64 -18.57
N ALA A 141 -2.95 -5.86 -17.32
CA ALA A 141 -3.88 -4.96 -16.63
C ALA A 141 -3.33 -3.53 -16.51
N ASN A 142 -2.04 -3.37 -16.19
CA ASN A 142 -1.36 -2.08 -16.16
C ASN A 142 -1.38 -1.36 -17.52
N LEU A 143 -1.21 -2.09 -18.62
CA LEU A 143 -1.23 -1.52 -19.98
C LEU A 143 -2.64 -1.10 -20.41
N ILE A 144 -3.65 -1.84 -19.96
CA ILE A 144 -5.06 -1.59 -20.26
C ILE A 144 -5.62 -0.46 -19.37
N ALA A 145 -5.08 -0.27 -18.16
CA ALA A 145 -5.60 0.67 -17.18
C ALA A 145 -5.76 2.12 -17.68
N PRO A 146 -4.80 2.74 -18.40
CA PRO A 146 -4.96 4.09 -18.94
C PRO A 146 -6.13 4.17 -19.94
N HIS A 147 -6.23 3.20 -20.85
CA HIS A 147 -7.31 3.14 -21.84
C HIS A 147 -8.69 2.99 -21.20
N VAL A 148 -8.80 2.21 -20.12
CA VAL A 148 -10.04 2.10 -19.35
C VAL A 148 -10.33 3.40 -18.62
N ALA A 149 -9.32 4.01 -17.99
CA ALA A 149 -9.45 5.31 -17.32
C ALA A 149 -9.89 6.45 -18.25
N GLU A 150 -9.45 6.45 -19.51
CA GLU A 150 -9.92 7.40 -20.53
C GLU A 150 -11.40 7.20 -20.86
N ARG A 151 -11.88 5.94 -20.91
CA ARG A 151 -13.26 5.62 -21.29
C ARG A 151 -14.28 5.86 -20.18
N ILE A 152 -13.97 5.45 -18.95
CA ILE A 152 -14.93 5.49 -17.83
C ILE A 152 -14.54 6.45 -16.71
N GLY A 153 -13.37 7.09 -16.81
CA GLY A 153 -12.82 8.00 -15.81
C GLY A 153 -11.92 7.28 -14.78
N ALA A 154 -10.81 7.92 -14.40
CA ALA A 154 -9.84 7.36 -13.46
C ALA A 154 -10.43 6.88 -12.12
N PRO A 155 -11.33 7.63 -11.44
CA PRO A 155 -11.93 7.18 -10.19
C PRO A 155 -12.73 5.88 -10.31
N ARG A 156 -13.43 5.70 -11.43
CA ARG A 156 -14.22 4.47 -11.68
C ARG A 156 -13.31 3.29 -11.98
N THR A 157 -12.24 3.50 -12.75
CA THR A 157 -11.23 2.47 -13.00
C THR A 157 -10.53 2.02 -11.72
N ILE A 158 -10.18 2.95 -10.83
CA ILE A 158 -9.58 2.64 -9.52
C ILE A 158 -10.56 1.81 -8.68
N ALA A 159 -11.83 2.22 -8.60
CA ALA A 159 -12.85 1.50 -7.85
C ALA A 159 -13.08 0.08 -8.40
N LEU A 160 -13.12 -0.09 -9.73
CA LEU A 160 -13.26 -1.40 -10.37
C LEU A 160 -12.08 -2.32 -10.07
N GLY A 161 -10.85 -1.83 -10.19
CA GLY A 161 -9.67 -2.63 -9.88
C GLY A 161 -9.59 -3.01 -8.39
N ALA A 162 -9.97 -2.10 -7.50
CA ALA A 162 -10.06 -2.39 -6.07
C ALA A 162 -11.16 -3.42 -5.74
N ALA A 163 -12.34 -3.31 -6.37
CA ALA A 163 -13.43 -4.27 -6.22
C ALA A 163 -13.06 -5.66 -6.77
N LEU A 164 -12.40 -5.73 -7.93
CA LEU A 164 -11.89 -6.98 -8.48
C LEU A 164 -10.86 -7.63 -7.55
N SER A 165 -9.98 -6.82 -6.98
CA SER A 165 -8.97 -7.30 -6.02
C SER A 165 -9.63 -7.83 -4.73
N ALA A 166 -10.66 -7.13 -4.24
CA ALA A 166 -11.44 -7.57 -3.09
C ALA A 166 -12.18 -8.87 -3.37
N ALA A 167 -12.78 -9.03 -4.55
CA ALA A 167 -13.44 -10.26 -4.96
C ALA A 167 -12.48 -11.46 -4.98
N GLY A 168 -11.25 -11.25 -5.46
CA GLY A 168 -10.19 -12.27 -5.37
C GLY A 168 -9.83 -12.63 -3.92
N CYS A 169 -9.74 -11.65 -3.02
CA CYS A 169 -9.53 -11.89 -1.60
C CYS A 169 -10.69 -12.68 -0.96
N LEU A 170 -11.94 -12.34 -1.28
CA LEU A 170 -13.12 -13.05 -0.78
C LEU A 170 -13.19 -14.48 -1.32
N ALA A 171 -12.83 -14.70 -2.59
CA ALA A 171 -12.79 -16.03 -3.17
C ALA A 171 -11.73 -16.93 -2.51
N LEU A 172 -10.64 -16.35 -1.99
CA LEU A 172 -9.65 -17.08 -1.20
C LEU A 172 -10.14 -17.48 0.21
N LEU A 173 -11.22 -16.90 0.73
CA LEU A 173 -11.79 -17.32 2.02
C LEU A 173 -12.35 -18.75 1.99
N LEU A 174 -12.68 -19.26 0.81
CA LEU A 174 -13.19 -20.62 0.61
C LEU A 174 -12.08 -21.68 0.70
N ILE A 175 -10.82 -21.27 0.84
CA ILE A 175 -9.64 -22.13 0.77
C ILE A 175 -9.21 -22.54 2.19
N GLY A 176 -9.01 -23.85 2.38
CA GLY A 176 -8.56 -24.43 3.65
C GLY A 176 -7.16 -25.05 3.58
N ALA A 177 -6.71 -25.63 4.69
CA ALA A 177 -5.44 -26.34 4.78
C ALA A 177 -5.32 -27.45 3.72
N GLY A 178 -4.21 -27.48 2.98
CA GLY A 178 -3.95 -28.49 1.95
C GLY A 178 -4.56 -28.18 0.58
N THR A 179 -5.17 -27.00 0.39
CA THR A 179 -5.67 -26.62 -0.93
C THR A 179 -4.50 -26.46 -1.92
N GLY A 180 -4.56 -27.21 -3.02
CA GLY A 180 -3.55 -27.20 -4.05
C GLY A 180 -3.45 -25.84 -4.75
N TYR A 181 -2.23 -25.49 -5.18
CA TYR A 181 -1.93 -24.23 -5.88
C TYR A 181 -2.86 -23.89 -7.08
N PRO A 182 -3.28 -24.84 -7.94
CA PRO A 182 -4.17 -24.54 -9.06
C PRO A 182 -5.51 -23.93 -8.63
N ALA A 183 -6.02 -24.31 -7.46
CA ALA A 183 -7.28 -23.80 -6.90
C ALA A 183 -7.14 -22.41 -6.26
N ILE A 184 -5.92 -21.90 -6.09
CA ILE A 184 -5.58 -20.57 -5.56
C ILE A 184 -5.20 -19.61 -6.70
N CYS A 185 -4.63 -20.16 -7.78
CA CYS A 185 -4.04 -19.41 -8.89
C CYS A 185 -5.02 -18.40 -9.52
N LEU A 186 -6.27 -18.81 -9.80
CA LEU A 186 -7.27 -17.93 -10.42
C LEU A 186 -7.58 -16.70 -9.56
N GLN A 187 -7.65 -16.88 -8.24
CA GLN A 187 -7.94 -15.83 -7.28
C GLN A 187 -6.75 -14.88 -7.14
N LEU A 188 -5.51 -15.40 -7.19
CA LEU A 188 -4.30 -14.58 -7.23
C LEU A 188 -4.24 -13.71 -8.49
N LEU A 189 -4.64 -14.27 -9.64
CA LEU A 189 -4.77 -13.51 -10.90
C LEU A 189 -5.83 -12.40 -10.78
N ALA A 190 -6.95 -12.65 -10.12
CA ALA A 190 -7.97 -11.62 -9.89
C ALA A 190 -7.43 -10.49 -8.97
N ILE A 191 -6.74 -10.85 -7.88
CA ILE A 191 -6.11 -9.88 -6.98
C ILE A 191 -5.10 -9.02 -7.73
N SER A 192 -4.17 -9.65 -8.45
CA SER A 192 -3.09 -8.93 -9.10
C SER A 192 -3.55 -8.18 -10.35
N GLY A 193 -4.50 -8.73 -11.12
CA GLY A 193 -5.14 -8.05 -12.24
C GLY A 193 -5.91 -6.81 -11.80
N GLY A 194 -6.66 -6.89 -10.69
CA GLY A 194 -7.34 -5.72 -10.11
C GLY A 194 -6.36 -4.62 -9.69
N LEU A 195 -5.23 -5.00 -9.07
CA LEU A 195 -4.16 -4.08 -8.72
C LEU A 195 -3.51 -3.43 -9.95
N GLY A 196 -3.24 -4.21 -11.00
CA GLY A 196 -2.74 -3.68 -12.26
C GLY A 196 -3.71 -2.70 -12.91
N LEU A 197 -5.01 -2.89 -12.73
CA LEU A 197 -6.01 -1.96 -13.23
C LEU A 197 -6.08 -0.65 -12.43
N LEU A 198 -5.85 -0.69 -11.12
CA LEU A 198 -6.04 0.47 -10.24
C LEU A 198 -4.77 1.32 -10.04
N VAL A 199 -3.58 0.71 -10.00
CA VAL A 199 -2.35 1.41 -9.56
C VAL A 199 -1.91 2.52 -10.54
N PRO A 200 -1.90 2.32 -11.88
CA PRO A 200 -1.56 3.39 -12.81
C PRO A 200 -2.47 4.61 -12.74
N PRO A 201 -3.82 4.49 -12.83
CA PRO A 201 -4.68 5.66 -12.74
C PRO A 201 -4.65 6.30 -11.36
N LEU A 202 -4.44 5.52 -10.28
CA LEU A 202 -4.25 6.07 -8.95
C LEU A 202 -3.00 6.96 -8.88
N THR A 203 -1.89 6.46 -9.43
CA THR A 203 -0.61 7.17 -9.46
C THR A 203 -0.68 8.44 -10.31
N SER A 204 -1.24 8.34 -11.51
CA SER A 204 -1.39 9.50 -12.40
C SER A 204 -2.33 10.56 -11.83
N THR A 205 -3.43 10.14 -11.19
CA THR A 205 -4.38 11.07 -10.55
C THR A 205 -3.75 11.78 -9.36
N LEU A 206 -2.98 11.08 -8.53
CA LEU A 206 -2.29 11.69 -7.39
C LEU A 206 -1.26 12.72 -7.86
N LEU A 207 -0.38 12.33 -8.78
CA LEU A 207 0.66 13.21 -9.32
C LEU A 207 0.06 14.39 -10.09
N GLY A 208 -0.99 14.17 -10.86
CA GLY A 208 -1.70 15.21 -11.61
C GLY A 208 -2.53 16.16 -10.74
N SER A 209 -2.82 15.80 -9.48
CA SER A 209 -3.55 16.67 -8.54
C SER A 209 -2.65 17.73 -7.90
N ALA A 210 -1.34 17.53 -7.91
CA ALA A 210 -0.36 18.45 -7.37
C ALA A 210 0.00 19.56 -8.38
N GLU A 211 0.34 20.74 -7.89
CA GLU A 211 0.87 21.81 -8.74
C GLU A 211 2.24 21.43 -9.30
N PRO A 212 2.64 21.90 -10.50
CA PRO A 212 3.92 21.55 -11.12
C PRO A 212 5.13 21.80 -10.20
N GLN A 213 5.07 22.88 -9.41
CA GLN A 213 6.05 23.28 -8.41
C GLN A 213 6.17 22.31 -7.22
N HIS A 214 5.14 21.50 -6.96
CA HIS A 214 5.11 20.49 -5.90
C HIS A 214 5.18 19.04 -6.43
N ALA A 215 5.43 18.83 -7.73
CA ALA A 215 5.42 17.49 -8.33
C ALA A 215 6.44 16.53 -7.68
N GLY A 216 7.64 17.03 -7.34
CA GLY A 216 8.66 16.25 -6.63
C GLY A 216 8.22 15.84 -5.22
N ILE A 217 7.58 16.75 -4.49
CA ILE A 217 7.03 16.49 -3.16
C ILE A 217 5.87 15.48 -3.26
N ALA A 218 4.96 15.64 -4.23
CA ALA A 218 3.86 14.71 -4.46
C ALA A 218 4.34 13.28 -4.74
N ALA A 219 5.40 13.12 -5.55
CA ALA A 219 6.04 11.83 -5.77
C ALA A 219 6.70 11.28 -4.49
N GLY A 220 7.31 12.15 -3.68
CA GLY A 220 7.84 11.80 -2.36
C GLY A 220 6.75 11.29 -1.42
N VAL A 221 5.63 12.01 -1.30
CA VAL A 221 4.45 11.62 -0.52
C VAL A 221 3.88 10.29 -1.01
N LEU A 222 3.74 10.11 -2.32
CA LEU A 222 3.28 8.85 -2.90
C LEU A 222 4.18 7.68 -2.46
N ASN A 223 5.50 7.81 -2.60
CA ASN A 223 6.42 6.76 -2.20
C ASN A 223 6.41 6.52 -0.68
N ALA A 224 6.41 7.58 0.13
CA ALA A 224 6.32 7.47 1.59
C ALA A 224 5.02 6.77 2.03
N THR A 225 3.90 7.12 1.40
CA THR A 225 2.59 6.51 1.65
C THR A 225 2.59 5.03 1.28
N ARG A 226 3.16 4.68 0.12
CA ARG A 226 3.31 3.28 -0.31
C ARG A 226 4.14 2.48 0.68
N GLN A 227 5.32 2.97 1.06
CA GLN A 227 6.20 2.25 1.98
C GLN A 227 5.61 2.13 3.38
N THR A 228 4.96 3.18 3.86
CA THR A 228 4.20 3.15 5.11
C THR A 228 3.15 2.05 5.06
N GLY A 229 2.35 2.02 3.99
CA GLY A 229 1.34 0.98 3.80
C GLY A 229 1.95 -0.43 3.77
N SER A 230 3.05 -0.63 3.05
CA SER A 230 3.74 -1.91 2.97
C SER A 230 4.19 -2.41 4.34
N VAL A 231 4.85 -1.55 5.12
CA VAL A 231 5.35 -1.91 6.46
C VAL A 231 4.19 -2.22 7.41
N LEU A 232 3.15 -1.39 7.42
CA LEU A 232 1.99 -1.59 8.29
C LEU A 232 1.20 -2.85 7.89
N GLY A 233 1.04 -3.13 6.60
CA GLY A 233 0.37 -4.34 6.12
C GLY A 233 1.11 -5.62 6.52
N VAL A 234 2.43 -5.65 6.35
CA VAL A 234 3.27 -6.78 6.75
C VAL A 234 3.24 -6.97 8.27
N ALA A 235 3.38 -5.88 9.04
CA ALA A 235 3.34 -5.92 10.49
C ALA A 235 1.98 -6.44 11.02
N LEU A 236 0.89 -5.83 10.55
CA LEU A 236 -0.47 -6.17 10.98
C LEU A 236 -0.82 -7.61 10.63
N PHE A 237 -0.68 -8.01 9.35
CA PHE A 237 -1.11 -9.35 8.95
C PHE A 237 -0.12 -10.43 9.39
N GLY A 238 1.17 -10.11 9.48
CA GLY A 238 2.16 -11.00 10.10
C GLY A 238 1.83 -11.31 11.57
N SER A 239 1.38 -10.31 12.33
CA SER A 239 0.94 -10.51 13.72
C SER A 239 -0.23 -11.50 13.82
N MET A 240 -1.15 -11.50 12.84
CA MET A 240 -2.33 -12.36 12.81
C MET A 240 -1.99 -13.83 12.56
N VAL A 241 -0.92 -14.11 11.81
CA VAL A 241 -0.47 -15.47 11.48
C VAL A 241 0.74 -15.93 12.31
N SER A 242 1.12 -15.15 13.31
CA SER A 242 2.27 -15.43 14.20
C SER A 242 2.14 -16.75 14.97
N ARG A 243 0.93 -17.24 15.21
CA ARG A 243 0.65 -18.48 15.95
C ARG A 243 0.27 -19.61 15.00
N SER A 244 1.13 -20.62 14.87
CA SER A 244 0.96 -21.74 13.92
C SER A 244 -0.37 -22.48 14.07
N ALA A 245 -0.85 -22.70 15.31
CA ALA A 245 -2.12 -23.40 15.58
C ALA A 245 -3.36 -22.65 15.04
N ALA A 246 -3.26 -21.32 14.85
CA ALA A 246 -4.34 -20.47 14.36
C ALA A 246 -4.02 -19.86 12.99
N PHE A 247 -3.04 -20.40 12.26
CA PHE A 247 -2.54 -19.81 11.02
C PHE A 247 -3.66 -19.60 9.98
N ILE A 248 -4.48 -20.62 9.73
CA ILE A 248 -5.58 -20.53 8.75
C ILE A 248 -6.62 -19.48 9.15
N ALA A 249 -6.97 -19.41 10.44
CA ALA A 249 -7.88 -18.38 10.94
C ALA A 249 -7.27 -16.97 10.78
N GLY A 250 -5.97 -16.81 11.05
CA GLY A 250 -5.24 -15.56 10.81
C GLY A 250 -5.17 -15.18 9.33
N LEU A 251 -4.97 -16.16 8.44
CA LEU A 251 -5.01 -15.99 6.98
C LEU A 251 -6.39 -15.53 6.52
N HIS A 252 -7.46 -16.18 7.00
CA HIS A 252 -8.84 -15.77 6.68
C HIS A 252 -9.16 -14.38 7.22
N ALA A 253 -8.69 -14.03 8.42
CA ALA A 253 -8.83 -12.67 8.95
C ALA A 253 -8.09 -11.65 8.07
N ALA A 254 -6.85 -11.93 7.67
CA ALA A 254 -6.08 -11.05 6.79
C ALA A 254 -6.74 -10.87 5.42
N LEU A 255 -7.31 -11.94 4.84
CA LEU A 255 -8.09 -11.89 3.60
C LEU A 255 -9.37 -11.07 3.75
N GLY A 256 -10.12 -11.27 4.84
CA GLY A 256 -11.34 -10.52 5.13
C GLY A 256 -11.06 -9.02 5.33
N ILE A 257 -10.02 -8.68 6.08
CA ILE A 257 -9.59 -7.29 6.27
C ILE A 257 -9.11 -6.69 4.95
N SER A 258 -8.33 -7.42 4.16
CA SER A 258 -7.88 -6.96 2.84
C SER A 258 -9.06 -6.67 1.92
N ALA A 259 -10.05 -7.57 1.87
CA ALA A 259 -11.27 -7.36 1.09
C ALA A 259 -12.05 -6.12 1.58
N ALA A 260 -12.25 -5.97 2.89
CA ALA A 260 -12.93 -4.82 3.47
C ALA A 260 -12.20 -3.51 3.17
N VAL A 261 -10.87 -3.49 3.31
CA VAL A 261 -10.01 -2.33 3.03
C VAL A 261 -10.07 -1.95 1.55
N LEU A 262 -10.02 -2.92 0.64
CA LEU A 262 -10.11 -2.68 -0.81
C LEU A 262 -11.51 -2.20 -1.22
N LEU A 263 -12.58 -2.75 -0.64
CA LEU A 263 -13.95 -2.27 -0.86
C LEU A 263 -14.16 -0.86 -0.29
N ALA A 264 -13.59 -0.56 0.88
CA ALA A 264 -13.60 0.78 1.45
C ALA A 264 -12.84 1.76 0.54
N ALA A 265 -11.68 1.37 0.01
CA ALA A 265 -10.92 2.16 -0.95
C ALA A 265 -11.73 2.42 -2.24
N ALA A 266 -12.43 1.40 -2.76
CA ALA A 266 -13.32 1.53 -3.90
C ALA A 266 -14.49 2.49 -3.62
N ALA A 267 -15.13 2.38 -2.45
CA ALA A 267 -16.21 3.26 -2.04
C ALA A 267 -15.74 4.71 -1.84
N LEU A 268 -14.59 4.91 -1.18
CA LEU A 268 -14.01 6.23 -0.92
C LEU A 268 -13.72 6.99 -2.22
N ILE A 269 -13.07 6.34 -3.19
CA ILE A 269 -12.74 6.99 -4.46
C ILE A 269 -14.00 7.23 -5.31
N TRP A 270 -14.97 6.30 -5.27
CA TRP A 270 -16.22 6.41 -6.01
C TRP A 270 -17.09 7.56 -5.50
N ILE A 271 -17.33 7.60 -4.19
CA ILE A 271 -18.11 8.66 -3.52
C ILE A 271 -17.37 9.99 -3.66
N GLY A 272 -16.06 9.99 -3.40
CA GLY A 272 -15.20 11.18 -3.49
C GLY A 272 -15.26 11.84 -4.87
N ALA A 273 -15.24 11.05 -5.96
CA ALA A 273 -15.35 11.57 -7.31
C ALA A 273 -16.78 12.01 -7.68
N SER A 274 -17.80 11.29 -7.22
CA SER A 274 -19.20 11.67 -7.49
C SER A 274 -19.58 13.04 -6.92
N SER A 275 -18.92 13.44 -5.83
CA SER A 275 -19.12 14.75 -5.19
C SER A 275 -18.48 15.93 -5.94
N GLN A 276 -17.63 15.68 -6.95
CA GLN A 276 -17.05 16.73 -7.81
C GLN A 276 -17.88 17.00 -9.07
N ALA A 277 -18.74 16.07 -9.48
CA ALA A 277 -19.58 16.21 -10.67
C ALA A 277 -20.88 16.99 -10.41
N ARG A 278 -21.10 17.44 -9.18
CA ARG A 278 -22.21 18.30 -8.74
C ARG A 278 -21.65 19.65 -8.33
#